data_AF-A0A069P6D8-F1
#
_entry.id   AF-A0A069P6D8-F1
#
_cell.length_a   1.000
_cell.length_b   1.000
_cell.length_c   1.000
_cell.angle_alpha   90.00
_cell.angle_beta   90.00
_cell.angle_gamma   90.00
#
_symmetry.space_group_name_H-M   'P 1'
#
loop_
_entity.id
_entity.type
_entity.pdbx_description
1 polymer ?
#
loop_
_entity_poly.entity_id
_entity_poly.type
_entity_poly.pdbx_seq_one_letter_code
_entity_poly.pdbx_strand_id
1 'polypeptide(L)'
;MGRFDPIREAFTEQHDAAMDIVYIDGLTGRTVIGIDKNELHEAQPVRMSLMIGVPSIRACTTDHIDDTINYAAVRDAIHALLASHRLQLLEALAERIAQMVIADFGAHWVKISLAKPAKFDDVDAVGVVIERRRSWSDTTGLGWIGRGYVPQ
;
A
#
# COMPACT_ATOMS: atom_id res chain seq x y z
N MET A 1 -18.12 -42.43 -22.28
CA MET A 1 -19.03 -41.36 -21.86
C MET A 1 -18.36 -40.63 -20.70
N GLY A 2 -17.61 -39.55 -20.99
CA GLY A 2 -16.88 -38.80 -19.97
C GLY A 2 -17.86 -38.09 -19.04
N ARG A 3 -17.69 -38.28 -17.73
CA ARG A 3 -18.53 -37.64 -16.72
C ARG A 3 -18.09 -36.17 -16.64
N PHE A 4 -18.95 -35.25 -17.07
CA PHE A 4 -18.77 -33.82 -16.89
C PHE A 4 -18.77 -33.54 -15.38
N ASP A 5 -17.65 -33.04 -14.85
CA ASP A 5 -17.46 -32.76 -13.43
C ASP A 5 -17.33 -31.24 -13.23
N PRO A 6 -18.46 -30.53 -13.03
CA PRO A 6 -18.50 -29.07 -13.04
C PRO A 6 -17.71 -28.42 -11.89
N ILE A 7 -17.25 -29.20 -10.90
CA ILE A 7 -16.43 -28.72 -9.78
C ILE A 7 -14.94 -28.69 -10.16
N ARG A 8 -14.48 -29.57 -11.08
CA ARG A 8 -13.07 -29.60 -11.52
C ARG A 8 -12.74 -28.51 -12.55
N GLU A 9 -13.73 -27.99 -13.28
CA GLU A 9 -13.53 -26.85 -14.20
C GLU A 9 -13.78 -25.49 -13.54
N ALA A 10 -14.52 -25.43 -12.42
CA ALA A 10 -14.86 -24.17 -11.75
C ALA A 10 -13.73 -23.59 -10.86
N PHE A 11 -12.68 -24.36 -10.57
CA PHE A 11 -11.47 -23.88 -9.92
C PHE A 11 -10.34 -23.85 -10.94
N THR A 12 -10.41 -22.91 -11.87
CA THR A 12 -9.20 -22.49 -12.57
C THR A 12 -8.29 -21.89 -11.51
N GLU A 13 -7.23 -22.61 -11.18
CA GLU A 13 -6.13 -22.15 -10.34
C GLU A 13 -5.74 -20.74 -10.78
N GLN A 14 -6.15 -19.73 -10.01
CA GLN A 14 -5.52 -18.43 -10.06
C GLN A 14 -4.11 -18.63 -9.50
N HIS A 15 -3.22 -19.16 -10.33
CA HIS A 15 -1.79 -19.04 -10.10
C HIS A 15 -1.51 -17.56 -9.98
N ASP A 16 -1.21 -17.11 -8.76
CA ASP A 16 -0.65 -15.78 -8.57
C ASP A 16 0.69 -15.80 -9.30
N ALA A 17 0.71 -15.29 -10.53
CA ALA A 17 1.92 -15.21 -11.33
C ALA A 17 2.99 -14.50 -10.50
N ALA A 18 4.19 -15.08 -10.44
CA ALA A 18 5.30 -14.48 -9.71
C ALA A 18 5.49 -13.03 -10.19
N MET A 19 5.57 -12.09 -9.24
CA MET A 19 5.80 -10.67 -9.52
C MET A 19 7.25 -10.30 -9.22
N ASP A 20 7.79 -9.40 -10.02
CA ASP A 20 9.03 -8.69 -9.70
C ASP A 20 8.73 -7.59 -8.67
N ILE A 21 9.67 -7.33 -7.76
CA ILE A 21 9.49 -6.39 -6.65
C ILE A 21 10.48 -5.23 -6.74
N VAL A 22 9.94 -4.01 -6.78
CA VAL A 22 10.69 -2.79 -6.43
C VAL A 22 10.43 -2.50 -4.96
N TYR A 23 11.46 -2.21 -4.17
CA TYR A 23 11.28 -1.97 -2.73
C TYR A 23 11.89 -0.65 -2.26
N ILE A 24 11.27 -0.09 -1.23
CA ILE A 24 11.78 1.02 -0.42
C ILE A 24 11.82 0.51 1.00
N ASP A 25 12.98 0.50 1.65
CA ASP A 25 13.12 0.03 3.02
C ASP A 25 13.50 1.16 3.98
N GLY A 26 12.77 1.28 5.09
CA GLY A 26 13.11 2.19 6.18
C GLY A 26 12.94 3.68 5.86
N LEU A 27 12.07 4.04 4.90
CA LEU A 27 11.73 5.43 4.64
C LEU A 27 11.20 6.09 5.91
N THR A 28 11.87 7.15 6.35
CA THR A 28 11.49 7.91 7.53
C THR A 28 10.92 9.26 7.12
N GLY A 29 9.79 9.62 7.70
CA GLY A 29 9.15 10.92 7.50
C GLY A 29 8.61 11.47 8.82
N ARG A 30 8.09 12.70 8.78
CA ARG A 30 7.42 13.31 9.93
C ARG A 30 6.01 13.74 9.51
N THR A 31 5.02 13.43 10.34
CA THR A 31 3.64 13.84 10.11
C THR A 31 2.88 13.99 11.43
N VAL A 32 1.81 14.79 11.41
CA VAL A 32 0.84 14.87 12.52
C VAL A 32 -0.18 13.74 12.32
N ILE A 33 -0.16 12.77 13.22
CA ILE A 33 -1.04 11.59 13.17
C ILE A 33 -1.25 11.03 14.58
N GLY A 34 -2.45 10.57 14.89
CA GLY A 34 -2.83 10.10 16.22
C GLY A 34 -4.21 10.62 16.65
N ILE A 35 -4.79 9.97 17.66
CA ILE A 35 -6.07 10.36 18.28
C ILE A 35 -5.87 11.08 19.63
N ASP A 36 -4.69 10.96 20.23
CA ASP A 36 -4.35 11.61 21.49
C ASP A 36 -4.30 13.13 21.29
N LYS A 37 -5.06 13.89 22.09
CA LYS A 37 -5.17 15.36 21.94
C LYS A 37 -3.82 16.07 22.04
N ASN A 38 -2.88 15.48 22.78
CA ASN A 38 -1.53 15.99 22.96
C ASN A 38 -0.64 15.78 21.71
N GLU A 39 -1.03 14.87 20.81
CA GLU A 39 -0.31 14.53 19.58
C GLU A 39 -0.75 15.32 18.35
N LEU A 40 -1.86 16.05 18.45
CA LEU A 40 -2.52 16.69 17.29
C LEU A 40 -1.80 17.94 16.76
N HIS A 41 -0.73 18.40 17.41
CA HIS A 41 -0.07 19.67 17.06
C HIS A 41 1.40 19.51 16.69
N GLU A 42 2.02 18.36 16.97
CA GLU A 42 3.44 18.14 16.68
C GLU A 42 3.63 16.99 15.70
N ALA A 43 4.44 17.24 14.66
CA ALA A 43 4.79 16.20 13.70
C ALA A 43 5.70 15.17 14.36
N GLN A 44 5.31 13.90 14.32
CA GLN A 44 6.04 12.77 14.89
C GLN A 44 6.73 11.96 13.80
N PRO A 45 7.83 11.25 14.12
CA PRO A 45 8.45 10.34 13.18
C PRO A 45 7.51 9.19 12.84
N VAL A 46 7.47 8.83 11.56
CA VAL A 46 6.93 7.57 11.07
C VAL A 46 7.98 6.90 10.22
N ARG A 47 8.06 5.58 10.31
CA ARG A 47 8.95 4.73 9.51
C ARG A 47 8.11 3.76 8.70
N MET A 48 8.43 3.62 7.41
CA MET A 48 7.72 2.71 6.53
C MET A 48 8.64 1.99 5.55
N SER A 49 8.24 0.77 5.18
CA SER A 49 8.84 0.02 4.09
C SER A 49 7.75 -0.41 3.11
N LEU A 50 8.05 -0.34 1.82
CA LEU A 50 7.15 -0.69 0.74
C LEU A 50 7.78 -1.79 -0.11
N MET A 51 7.00 -2.81 -0.42
CA MET A 51 7.27 -3.76 -1.50
C MET A 51 6.23 -3.53 -2.58
N ILE A 52 6.67 -3.21 -3.79
CA ILE A 52 5.83 -2.79 -4.91
C ILE A 52 5.96 -3.86 -6.00
N GLY A 53 4.90 -4.64 -6.18
CA GLY A 53 4.84 -5.74 -7.13
C GLY A 53 4.35 -5.31 -8.50
N VAL A 54 5.10 -5.72 -9.52
CA VAL A 54 4.74 -5.59 -10.94
C VAL A 54 4.88 -6.95 -11.64
N PRO A 55 4.13 -7.23 -12.72
CA PRO A 55 4.23 -8.52 -13.41
C PRO A 55 5.62 -8.82 -13.95
N SER A 56 6.36 -7.79 -14.36
CA SER A 56 7.77 -7.88 -14.76
C SER A 56 8.39 -6.47 -14.77
N ILE A 57 9.67 -6.35 -14.40
CA ILE A 57 10.43 -5.09 -14.52
C ILE A 57 11.12 -5.08 -15.89
N ARG A 58 10.55 -4.35 -16.85
CA ARG A 58 11.09 -4.27 -18.22
C ARG A 58 12.48 -3.61 -18.26
N ALA A 59 12.76 -2.70 -17.31
CA ALA A 59 14.07 -2.08 -17.16
C ALA A 59 15.22 -3.08 -16.96
N CYS A 60 14.95 -4.31 -16.50
CA CYS A 60 15.96 -5.38 -16.44
C CYS A 60 16.56 -5.71 -17.82
N THR A 61 15.85 -5.41 -18.91
CA THR A 61 16.30 -5.61 -20.29
C THR A 61 16.58 -4.29 -21.00
N THR A 62 15.80 -3.25 -20.69
CA THR A 62 15.83 -1.99 -21.47
C THR A 62 16.75 -0.91 -20.88
N ASP A 63 17.11 -1.00 -19.60
CA ASP A 63 17.89 0.02 -18.88
C ASP A 63 17.28 1.43 -18.93
N HIS A 64 15.97 1.53 -19.09
CA HIS A 64 15.23 2.80 -19.11
C HIS A 64 14.37 2.98 -17.85
N ILE A 65 14.41 4.17 -17.25
CA ILE A 65 13.68 4.48 -16.01
C ILE A 65 12.16 4.43 -16.19
N ASP A 66 11.65 4.69 -17.39
CA ASP A 66 10.22 4.66 -17.72
C ASP A 66 9.67 3.22 -17.81
N ASP A 67 10.55 2.22 -17.82
CA ASP A 67 10.21 0.80 -17.88
C ASP A 67 10.23 0.13 -16.49
N THR A 68 10.20 0.92 -15.41
CA THR A 68 10.12 0.45 -14.02
C THR A 68 9.32 1.41 -13.12
N ILE A 69 9.09 1.01 -11.88
CA ILE A 69 8.57 1.91 -10.85
C ILE A 69 9.68 2.88 -10.42
N ASN A 70 9.48 4.17 -10.67
CA ASN A 70 10.37 5.22 -10.20
C ASN A 70 10.22 5.42 -8.68
N TYR A 71 11.04 4.73 -7.90
CA TYR A 71 11.03 4.81 -6.44
C TYR A 71 11.35 6.21 -5.89
N ALA A 72 12.08 7.05 -6.63
CA ALA A 72 12.33 8.43 -6.22
C ALA A 72 11.04 9.26 -6.28
N ALA A 73 10.25 9.09 -7.35
CA ALA A 73 8.94 9.72 -7.47
C ALA A 73 7.94 9.19 -6.43
N VAL A 74 7.95 7.88 -6.13
CA VAL A 74 7.14 7.30 -5.04
C VAL A 74 7.52 7.93 -3.68
N ARG A 75 8.81 8.04 -3.38
CA ARG A 75 9.32 8.67 -2.15
C ARG A 75 8.81 10.10 -2.02
N ASP A 76 8.92 10.89 -3.09
CA ASP A 76 8.53 12.30 -3.07
C ASP A 76 7.01 12.46 -2.91
N ALA A 77 6.20 11.61 -3.56
CA ALA A 77 4.75 11.57 -3.38
C ALA A 77 4.37 11.21 -1.94
N ILE A 78 5.05 10.25 -1.31
CA ILE A 78 4.86 9.90 0.10
C ILE A 78 5.17 11.10 1.00
N HIS A 79 6.29 11.80 0.80
CA HIS A 79 6.61 12.98 1.60
C HIS A 79 5.57 14.10 1.44
N ALA A 80 5.08 14.33 0.22
CA ALA A 80 4.01 15.29 -0.02
C ALA A 80 2.71 14.90 0.69
N LEU A 81 2.36 13.61 0.70
CA LEU A 81 1.20 13.09 1.42
C LEU A 81 1.36 13.26 2.94
N LEU A 82 2.53 12.91 3.51
CA LEU A 82 2.84 13.11 4.93
C LEU A 82 2.72 14.57 5.36
N ALA A 83 3.08 15.51 4.48
CA ALA A 83 3.00 16.94 4.79
C ALA A 83 1.56 17.51 4.74
N SER A 84 0.63 16.87 4.04
CA SER A 84 -0.66 17.48 3.67
C SER A 84 -1.90 16.71 4.15
N HIS A 85 -1.77 15.44 4.50
CA HIS A 85 -2.93 14.64 4.91
C HIS A 85 -3.56 15.15 6.22
N ARG A 86 -4.80 14.73 6.48
CA ARG A 86 -5.52 14.99 7.74
C ARG A 86 -5.98 13.69 8.43
N LEU A 87 -5.28 12.60 8.16
CA LEU A 87 -5.60 11.28 8.68
C LEU A 87 -5.13 11.17 10.13
N GLN A 88 -5.94 10.48 10.94
CA GLN A 88 -5.64 10.29 12.36
C GLN A 88 -5.03 8.92 12.66
N LEU A 89 -5.20 7.95 11.75
CA LEU A 89 -4.85 6.54 11.96
C LEU A 89 -3.76 6.07 10.99
N LEU A 90 -2.85 5.24 11.47
CA LEU A 90 -1.80 4.63 10.64
C LEU A 90 -2.42 3.73 9.57
N GLU A 91 -3.51 3.04 9.88
CA GLU A 91 -4.30 2.21 8.98
C GLU A 91 -4.76 3.01 7.75
N ALA A 92 -5.36 4.19 7.99
CA ALA A 92 -5.88 5.03 6.93
C ALA A 92 -4.74 5.65 6.11
N LEU A 93 -3.63 6.00 6.75
CA LEU A 93 -2.44 6.51 6.05
C LEU A 93 -1.81 5.44 5.16
N ALA A 94 -1.61 4.23 5.69
CA ALA A 94 -1.10 3.10 4.93
C ALA A 94 -2.02 2.78 3.74
N GLU A 95 -3.34 2.76 3.95
CA GLU A 95 -4.33 2.59 2.88
C GLU A 95 -4.17 3.66 1.79
N ARG A 96 -4.05 4.93 2.19
CA ARG A 96 -3.91 6.03 1.24
C ARG A 96 -2.62 5.93 0.43
N ILE A 97 -1.51 5.53 1.06
CA ILE A 97 -0.24 5.28 0.36
C ILE A 97 -0.39 4.11 -0.61
N ALA A 98 -1.02 3.00 -0.19
CA ALA A 98 -1.21 1.84 -1.05
C ALA A 98 -2.04 2.16 -2.30
N GLN A 99 -3.14 2.89 -2.12
CA GLN A 99 -3.98 3.34 -3.23
C GLN A 99 -3.22 4.26 -4.19
N MET A 100 -2.45 5.22 -3.66
CA MET A 100 -1.61 6.12 -4.46
C MET A 100 -0.58 5.33 -5.28
N VAL A 101 0.12 4.36 -4.66
CA VAL A 101 1.11 3.52 -5.35
C VAL A 101 0.48 2.68 -6.47
N ILE A 102 -0.70 2.12 -6.24
CA ILE A 102 -1.43 1.36 -7.27
C ILE A 102 -1.93 2.26 -8.39
N ALA A 103 -2.58 3.38 -8.06
CA ALA A 103 -3.26 4.24 -9.02
C ALA A 103 -2.27 5.07 -9.86
N ASP A 104 -1.28 5.67 -9.22
CA ASP A 104 -0.43 6.69 -9.84
C ASP A 104 0.87 6.11 -10.39
N PHE A 105 1.33 4.98 -9.84
CA PHE A 105 2.58 4.32 -10.25
C PHE A 105 2.35 2.96 -10.93
N GLY A 106 1.10 2.52 -11.06
CA GLY A 106 0.76 1.30 -11.80
C GLY A 106 1.16 0.00 -11.11
N ALA A 107 1.35 0.01 -9.79
CA ALA A 107 1.61 -1.21 -9.04
C ALA A 107 0.44 -2.21 -9.17
N HIS A 108 0.75 -3.49 -9.31
CA HIS A 108 -0.25 -4.57 -9.32
C HIS A 108 -0.52 -5.10 -7.92
N TRP A 109 0.48 -4.99 -7.04
CA TRP A 109 0.41 -5.35 -5.65
C TRP A 109 1.32 -4.42 -4.85
N VAL A 110 0.95 -4.14 -3.60
CA VAL A 110 1.81 -3.40 -2.69
C VAL A 110 1.65 -3.96 -1.28
N LYS A 111 2.77 -4.18 -0.60
CA LYS A 111 2.83 -4.41 0.84
C LYS A 111 3.49 -3.24 1.52
N ILE A 112 2.85 -2.74 2.56
CA ILE A 112 3.33 -1.57 3.31
C ILE A 112 3.42 -1.97 4.77
N SER A 113 4.59 -1.80 5.37
CA SER A 113 4.73 -1.65 6.81
C SER A 113 4.80 -0.16 7.13
N LEU A 114 4.03 0.29 8.11
CA LEU A 114 4.03 1.67 8.57
C LEU A 114 3.95 1.69 10.09
N ALA A 115 4.92 2.32 10.74
CA ALA A 115 5.02 2.33 12.19
C ALA A 115 5.41 3.69 12.75
N LYS A 116 4.96 3.94 13.99
CA LYS A 116 5.52 4.96 14.89
C LYS A 116 6.61 4.30 15.74
N PRO A 117 7.89 4.66 15.56
CA PRO A 117 8.96 4.18 16.43
C PRO A 117 8.82 4.78 17.84
N ALA A 118 9.25 4.03 18.85
CA ALA A 118 9.33 4.49 20.25
C ALA A 118 8.06 5.16 20.79
N LYS A 119 6.87 4.65 20.41
CA LYS A 119 5.59 5.14 20.93
C LYS A 119 5.39 4.77 22.40
N PHE A 120 5.96 3.66 22.84
CA PHE A 120 5.99 3.22 24.24
C PHE A 120 7.42 2.81 24.60
N ASP A 121 7.80 2.95 25.86
CA ASP A 121 9.18 2.76 26.33
C ASP A 121 9.63 1.28 26.32
N ASP A 122 8.69 0.35 26.18
CA ASP A 122 8.90 -1.10 26.22
C ASP A 122 8.87 -1.78 24.84
N VAL A 123 8.69 -1.02 23.75
CA VAL A 123 8.67 -1.54 22.37
C VAL A 123 9.42 -0.63 21.40
N ASP A 124 10.10 -1.24 20.43
CA ASP A 124 10.83 -0.49 19.40
C ASP A 124 9.89 0.34 18.50
N ALA A 125 8.72 -0.21 18.16
CA ALA A 125 7.73 0.45 17.32
C ALA A 125 6.35 -0.19 17.43
N VAL A 126 5.32 0.60 17.10
CA VAL A 126 3.95 0.11 16.88
C VAL A 126 3.46 0.55 15.51
N GLY A 127 2.73 -0.31 14.81
CA GLY A 127 2.36 -0.02 13.44
C GLY A 127 1.43 -1.05 12.81
N VAL A 128 1.23 -0.88 11.51
CA VAL A 128 0.38 -1.71 10.67
C VAL A 128 1.19 -2.31 9.54
N VAL A 129 0.82 -3.50 9.12
CA VAL A 129 1.27 -4.10 7.86
C VAL A 129 0.04 -4.42 7.04
N ILE A 130 -0.05 -3.88 5.83
CA ILE A 130 -1.16 -4.11 4.93
C ILE A 130 -0.67 -4.60 3.57
N GLU A 131 -1.52 -5.36 2.89
CA GLU A 131 -1.32 -5.76 1.51
C GLU A 131 -2.52 -5.34 0.67
N ARG A 132 -2.28 -4.73 -0.48
CA ARG A 132 -3.31 -4.35 -1.44
C ARG A 132 -2.93 -4.82 -2.82
N ARG A 133 -3.92 -5.30 -3.55
CA ARG A 133 -3.78 -5.69 -4.94
C ARG A 133 -4.66 -4.79 -5.79
N ARG A 134 -4.20 -4.48 -6.99
CA ARG A 134 -5.04 -3.83 -8.00
C ARG A 134 -6.26 -4.72 -8.24
N SER A 135 -7.45 -4.20 -7.97
CA SER A 135 -8.68 -4.92 -8.30
C SER A 135 -8.80 -4.99 -9.82
N TRP A 136 -8.93 -6.20 -10.35
CA TRP A 136 -9.35 -6.41 -11.74
C TRP A 136 -10.87 -6.25 -11.80
N SER A 137 -11.38 -5.07 -11.46
CA SER A 137 -12.81 -4.80 -11.51
C SER A 137 -13.04 -3.30 -11.58
N ASP A 138 -12.56 -2.67 -12.65
CA ASP A 138 -12.95 -1.31 -12.97
C ASP A 138 -13.03 -1.12 -14.50
N THR A 139 -13.84 -1.96 -15.14
CA THR A 139 -14.44 -1.64 -16.44
C THR A 139 -15.96 -1.54 -16.36
N THR A 140 -16.59 -1.77 -15.20
CA THR A 140 -18.04 -1.60 -15.05
C THR A 140 -18.44 -1.24 -13.61
N GLY A 141 -18.71 0.05 -13.40
CA GLY A 141 -19.87 0.53 -12.63
C GLY A 141 -19.89 0.35 -11.10
N LEU A 142 -19.82 1.49 -10.39
CA LEU A 142 -20.37 1.78 -9.06
C LEU A 142 -20.45 0.63 -8.04
N GLY A 143 -19.68 0.75 -6.96
CA GLY A 143 -20.22 0.36 -5.66
C GLY A 143 -19.25 0.01 -4.55
N TRP A 144 -18.36 0.91 -4.11
CA TRP A 144 -17.71 0.78 -2.78
C TRP A 144 -17.60 2.12 -2.05
N ILE A 145 -18.74 2.71 -1.69
CA ILE A 145 -18.82 3.56 -0.49
C ILE A 145 -19.09 2.64 0.71
N GLY A 146 -18.01 2.14 1.30
CA GLY A 146 -18.05 1.40 2.55
C GLY A 146 -18.62 2.29 3.66
N ARG A 147 -19.84 1.97 4.11
CA ARG A 147 -20.36 2.42 5.40
C ARG A 147 -19.54 1.76 6.51
N GLY A 148 -18.48 2.44 6.96
CA GLY A 148 -17.95 2.28 8.31
C GLY A 148 -18.78 3.14 9.25
N TYR A 149 -19.83 2.57 9.83
CA TYR A 149 -20.66 3.22 10.85
C TYR A 149 -19.90 3.19 12.18
N VAL A 150 -19.51 4.37 12.70
CA VAL A 150 -19.25 4.57 14.14
C VAL A 150 -19.93 5.87 14.60
N PRO A 151 -21.13 5.75 15.19
CA PRO A 151 -21.57 6.66 16.25
C PRO A 151 -22.29 5.89 17.39
N GLN A 152 -22.16 6.18 18.69
CA GLN A 152 -21.40 7.15 19.48
C GLN A 152 -20.78 6.42 20.68
#